data_AF-A0A7C4IMM5-F1
#
_entry.id   AF-A0A7C4IMM5-F1
#
_cell.length_a   1.000
_cell.length_b   1.000
_cell.length_c   1.000
_cell.angle_alpha   90.00
_cell.angle_beta   90.00
_cell.angle_gamma   90.00
#
_symmetry.space_group_name_H-M   'P 1'
#
loop_
_entity.id
_entity.type
_entity.pdbx_description
1 polymer ?
#
loop_
_entity_poly.entity_id
_entity_poly.type
_entity_poly.pdbx_seq_one_letter_code
_entity_poly.pdbx_strand_id
1 'polypeptide(L)'
;MSKGVVTEHLISLIAKQVNDNGLVVWYDPDGAYVAALPALELPDTDVLRYKGSFIQLRWEIDQKHLMDGEEPPRLVVYVPIAQDQTHHALIELEAAGVIMQPGQQPPARNTRLAVVARNALKGVLGEDIAARVEKQTEAGKLTLADLDALADKGGEISKGVIALIFGTGNPQEVALSFLDNDRLDESIAKKDAKGELMELLRREFGFDMPDGGEWDDIRHRLARHVLMTDLISGLGETAPSSLASVPAATTPATIDACIELARAWRLRRDRRESYVAAALRVEQEFNLAALTFEPKAMVNVETFPAIERALLRHAENRLLEKTDCDMLVLAESRKAGFWCDAEPKLQARWALVAAAAEVLLEAERVEKALKKAPQSVTGMIEQYAVCSGQWAVGSDEKAVGSADWRLHTADSPWCLLDTQHRHMESRWYNFEPHGDDHDSIEKLVIQARRRYVAVGSEVARLFLECLAKEGLSTAYYQLPTKILNQREVFEKHVKPLLAEKKTAYVWVDALRFEMGRELARLLREDFEVDLHPALAAVPTVTEIGMAALLPGAQGDAKVVTAGSGKL
;
A
#
# COMPACT_ATOMS: atom_id res chain seq x y z
N MET A 1 15.28 34.58 -12.67
CA MET A 1 15.85 33.53 -11.80
C MET A 1 16.26 34.24 -10.53
N SER A 2 15.72 33.87 -9.36
CA SER A 2 16.23 34.44 -8.10
C SER A 2 17.70 34.03 -7.98
N LYS A 3 18.55 35.00 -7.62
CA LYS A 3 19.97 34.74 -7.39
C LYS A 3 20.03 33.98 -6.05
N GLY A 4 20.78 32.88 -6.00
CA GLY A 4 20.90 32.12 -4.75
C GLY A 4 21.66 32.94 -3.70
N VAL A 5 21.40 32.67 -2.42
CA VAL A 5 21.88 33.49 -1.29
C VAL A 5 23.41 33.61 -1.24
N VAL A 6 24.14 32.55 -1.60
CA VAL A 6 25.61 32.58 -1.60
C VAL A 6 26.12 33.39 -2.78
N THR A 7 25.49 33.22 -3.95
CA THR A 7 25.76 34.05 -5.13
C THR A 7 25.47 35.54 -4.85
N GLU A 8 24.36 35.88 -4.19
CA GLU A 8 24.04 37.26 -3.81
C GLU A 8 25.06 37.83 -2.82
N HIS A 9 25.49 37.05 -1.83
CA HIS A 9 26.51 37.47 -0.89
C HIS A 9 27.85 37.77 -1.58
N LEU A 10 28.27 36.92 -2.52
CA LEU A 10 29.47 37.15 -3.34
C LEU A 10 29.34 38.44 -4.16
N ILE A 11 28.20 38.64 -4.85
CA ILE A 11 27.96 39.84 -5.66
C ILE A 11 28.02 41.09 -4.77
N SER A 12 27.42 41.04 -3.57
CA SER A 12 27.48 42.13 -2.58
C SER A 12 28.91 42.42 -2.13
N LEU A 13 29.72 41.38 -1.93
CA LEU A 13 31.14 41.51 -1.58
C LEU A 13 31.93 42.24 -2.68
N ILE A 14 31.75 41.83 -3.93
CA ILE A 14 32.39 42.45 -5.10
C ILE A 14 31.89 43.88 -5.28
N ALA A 15 30.57 44.10 -5.21
CA ALA A 15 29.96 45.43 -5.34
C ALA A 15 30.54 46.42 -4.32
N LYS A 16 30.76 45.97 -3.07
CA LYS A 16 31.39 46.77 -2.04
C LYS A 16 32.83 47.15 -2.41
N GLN A 17 33.63 46.20 -2.91
CA GLN A 17 35.00 46.51 -3.32
C GLN A 17 35.05 47.48 -4.53
N VAL A 18 34.13 47.35 -5.48
CA VAL A 18 34.00 48.29 -6.62
C VAL A 18 33.59 49.68 -6.12
N ASN A 19 32.67 49.79 -5.17
CA ASN A 19 32.27 51.09 -4.61
C ASN A 19 33.39 51.77 -3.83
N ASP A 20 34.18 50.99 -3.09
CA ASP A 20 35.25 51.52 -2.24
C ASP A 20 36.54 51.83 -3.03
N ASN A 21 36.82 51.13 -4.13
CA ASN A 21 38.12 51.20 -4.83
C ASN A 21 38.04 51.39 -6.35
N GLY A 22 36.84 51.39 -6.94
CA GLY A 22 36.63 51.47 -8.40
C GLY A 22 36.94 50.16 -9.12
N LEU A 23 38.21 49.76 -9.13
CA LEU A 23 38.74 48.65 -9.93
C LEU A 23 38.99 47.39 -9.07
N VAL A 24 38.46 46.25 -9.51
CA VAL A 24 38.65 44.94 -8.86
C VAL A 24 39.22 43.93 -9.85
N VAL A 25 40.39 43.38 -9.55
CA VAL A 25 40.93 42.21 -10.23
C VAL A 25 40.60 40.96 -9.41
N TRP A 26 39.73 40.12 -9.95
CA TRP A 26 39.21 38.94 -9.27
C TRP A 26 39.81 37.67 -9.86
N TYR A 27 40.68 37.02 -9.08
CA TYR A 27 41.25 35.72 -9.40
C TYR A 27 40.41 34.58 -8.80
N ASP A 28 40.04 33.60 -9.63
CA ASP A 28 39.28 32.39 -9.28
C ASP A 28 39.94 31.15 -9.87
N PRO A 29 41.10 30.72 -9.34
CA PRO A 29 41.88 29.62 -9.91
C PRO A 29 41.12 28.29 -9.95
N ASP A 30 40.18 28.08 -9.02
CA ASP A 30 39.39 26.85 -8.93
C ASP A 30 38.15 26.88 -9.85
N GLY A 31 37.88 28.02 -10.49
CA GLY A 31 36.69 28.21 -11.33
C GLY A 31 35.37 28.07 -10.57
N ALA A 32 35.38 28.28 -9.26
CA ALA A 32 34.24 28.06 -8.37
C ALA A 32 33.03 28.94 -8.70
N TYR A 33 33.26 30.08 -9.36
CA TYR A 33 32.25 31.10 -9.59
C TYR A 33 31.97 31.40 -11.05
N VAL A 34 32.47 30.58 -11.99
CA VAL A 34 32.19 30.72 -13.43
C VAL A 34 30.68 30.77 -13.69
N ALA A 35 29.90 29.96 -12.95
CA ALA A 35 28.45 29.91 -13.04
C ALA A 35 27.73 31.17 -12.52
N ALA A 36 28.38 31.96 -11.66
CA ALA A 36 27.82 33.20 -11.10
C ALA A 36 28.04 34.42 -12.01
N LEU A 37 29.01 34.37 -12.93
CA LEU A 37 29.33 35.51 -13.82
C LEU A 37 28.13 36.05 -14.60
N PRO A 38 27.22 35.22 -15.16
CA PRO A 38 26.03 35.74 -15.85
C PRO A 38 25.07 36.51 -14.93
N ALA A 39 25.13 36.27 -13.61
CA ALA A 39 24.30 36.94 -12.61
C ALA A 39 24.95 38.19 -12.00
N LEU A 40 26.23 38.45 -12.30
CA LEU A 40 26.99 39.59 -11.81
C LEU A 40 26.57 40.87 -12.53
N GLU A 41 25.54 41.52 -11.97
CA GLU A 41 25.03 42.81 -12.43
C GLU A 41 25.40 43.87 -11.40
N LEU A 42 26.28 44.79 -11.78
CA LEU A 42 26.75 45.88 -10.94
C LEU A 42 26.40 47.22 -11.61
N PRO A 43 25.81 48.19 -10.90
CA PRO A 43 25.47 49.49 -11.47
C PRO A 43 26.70 50.23 -11.98
N ASP A 44 26.62 50.77 -13.20
CA ASP A 44 27.65 51.58 -13.86
C ASP A 44 29.06 50.97 -13.75
N THR A 45 29.17 49.64 -13.94
CA THR A 45 30.42 48.90 -13.78
C THR A 45 30.63 47.97 -14.96
N ASP A 46 31.78 48.08 -15.62
CA ASP A 46 32.18 47.14 -16.66
C ASP A 46 32.67 45.83 -16.03
N VAL A 47 32.22 44.69 -16.56
CA VAL A 47 32.71 43.36 -16.15
C VAL A 47 33.38 42.71 -17.35
N LEU A 48 34.70 42.54 -17.28
CA LEU A 48 35.49 41.91 -18.33
C LEU A 48 36.09 40.60 -17.83
N ARG A 49 36.14 39.60 -18.71
CA ARG A 49 36.60 38.25 -18.36
C ARG A 49 37.75 37.83 -19.24
N TYR A 50 38.72 37.14 -18.66
CA TYR A 50 39.76 36.45 -19.40
C TYR A 50 39.14 35.36 -20.31
N LYS A 51 39.46 35.41 -21.61
CA LYS A 51 39.00 34.46 -22.64
C LYS A 51 40.16 33.70 -23.30
N GLY A 52 41.23 33.43 -22.56
CA GLY A 52 42.40 32.69 -23.09
C GLY A 52 43.56 33.56 -23.59
N SER A 53 43.45 34.90 -23.54
CA SER A 53 44.55 35.81 -23.90
C SER A 53 44.52 37.09 -23.06
N PHE A 54 45.60 37.37 -22.34
CA PHE A 54 45.75 38.62 -21.59
C PHE A 54 45.92 39.83 -22.52
N ILE A 55 46.54 39.64 -23.69
CA ILE A 55 46.68 40.71 -24.69
C ILE A 55 45.29 41.12 -25.20
N GLN A 56 44.42 40.14 -25.48
CA GLN A 56 43.06 40.42 -25.89
C GLN A 56 42.27 41.12 -24.78
N LEU A 57 42.40 40.66 -23.52
CA LEU A 57 41.71 41.28 -22.39
C LEU A 57 42.15 42.74 -22.19
N ARG A 58 43.46 43.02 -22.23
CA ARG A 58 43.99 44.38 -22.15
C ARG A 58 43.53 45.25 -23.31
N TRP A 59 43.57 44.72 -24.53
CA TRP A 59 43.05 45.42 -25.70
C TRP A 59 41.56 45.75 -25.55
N GLU A 60 40.73 44.84 -25.04
CA GLU A 60 39.30 45.11 -24.75
C GLU A 60 39.12 46.22 -23.70
N ILE A 61 39.99 46.31 -22.69
CA ILE A 61 40.00 47.39 -21.68
C ILE A 61 40.38 48.73 -22.33
N ASP A 62 41.45 48.74 -23.14
CA ASP A 62 41.97 49.94 -23.80
C ASP A 62 40.97 50.50 -24.82
N GLN A 63 40.30 49.65 -25.61
CA GLN A 63 39.29 50.09 -26.58
C GLN A 63 38.08 50.77 -25.91
N LYS A 64 37.84 50.48 -24.63
CA LYS A 64 36.78 51.13 -23.84
C LYS A 64 37.25 52.39 -23.13
N HIS A 65 38.52 52.80 -23.29
CA HIS A 65 39.10 53.97 -22.63
C HIS A 65 38.96 53.95 -21.10
N LEU A 66 38.95 52.75 -20.50
CA LEU A 66 38.68 52.59 -19.07
C LEU A 66 39.85 53.06 -18.20
N MET A 67 41.08 53.08 -18.73
CA MET A 67 42.29 53.42 -17.97
C MET A 67 42.90 54.78 -18.37
N ASP A 68 42.16 55.63 -19.09
CA ASP A 68 42.66 56.91 -19.60
C ASP A 68 42.64 58.05 -18.56
N GLY A 69 41.94 57.86 -17.43
CA GLY A 69 41.79 58.84 -16.36
C GLY A 69 42.80 58.69 -15.20
N GLU A 70 42.82 59.67 -14.29
CA GLU A 70 43.66 59.63 -13.07
C GLU A 70 43.01 58.86 -11.91
N GLU A 71 41.70 58.58 -11.98
CA GLU A 71 40.96 57.80 -10.98
C GLU A 71 40.67 56.37 -11.48
N PRO A 72 40.67 55.35 -10.60
CA PRO A 72 40.34 53.99 -11.00
C PRO A 72 38.92 53.87 -11.56
N PRO A 73 38.72 53.27 -12.76
CA PRO A 73 37.39 53.10 -13.32
C PRO A 73 36.58 52.09 -12.51
N ARG A 74 35.25 52.15 -12.63
CA ARG A 74 34.36 51.10 -12.13
C ARG A 74 34.44 49.87 -13.03
N LEU A 75 35.38 48.98 -12.73
CA LEU A 75 35.70 47.81 -13.55
C LEU A 75 35.96 46.58 -12.68
N VAL A 76 35.38 45.44 -13.07
CA VAL A 76 35.71 44.11 -12.52
C VAL A 76 36.36 43.28 -13.61
N VAL A 77 37.56 42.78 -13.35
CA VAL A 77 38.29 41.87 -14.24
C VAL A 77 38.34 40.47 -13.63
N TYR A 78 37.56 39.54 -14.20
CA TYR A 78 37.54 38.15 -13.77
C TYR A 78 38.59 37.30 -14.50
N VAL A 79 39.41 36.58 -13.74
CA VAL A 79 40.48 35.73 -14.27
C VAL A 79 40.44 34.35 -13.58
N PRO A 80 40.13 33.26 -14.32
CA PRO A 80 40.08 31.91 -13.78
C PRO A 80 41.47 31.26 -13.74
N ILE A 81 42.49 31.99 -13.28
CA ILE A 81 43.89 31.58 -13.20
C ILE A 81 44.47 32.14 -11.89
N ALA A 82 45.42 31.44 -11.27
CA ALA A 82 46.10 31.95 -10.08
C ALA A 82 46.95 33.19 -10.41
N GLN A 83 46.98 34.18 -9.51
CA GLN A 83 47.67 35.46 -9.73
C GLN A 83 49.15 35.28 -10.12
N ASP A 84 49.86 34.38 -9.44
CA ASP A 84 51.28 34.10 -9.67
C ASP A 84 51.58 33.47 -11.04
N GLN A 85 50.58 32.85 -11.66
CA GLN A 85 50.66 32.26 -13.00
C GLN A 85 50.35 33.26 -14.12
N THR A 86 49.94 34.48 -13.79
CA THR A 86 49.63 35.52 -14.79
C THR A 86 50.86 36.20 -15.36
N HIS A 87 52.05 35.95 -14.80
CA HIS A 87 53.30 36.63 -15.15
C HIS A 87 53.18 38.16 -15.19
N HIS A 88 52.44 38.74 -14.21
CA HIS A 88 52.21 40.18 -14.08
C HIS A 88 51.49 40.82 -15.28
N ALA A 89 50.74 40.03 -16.07
CA ALA A 89 50.03 40.54 -17.24
C ALA A 89 49.02 41.65 -16.92
N LEU A 90 48.51 41.71 -15.68
CA LEU A 90 47.52 42.68 -15.22
C LEU A 90 48.05 43.60 -14.10
N ILE A 91 49.38 43.70 -13.92
CA ILE A 91 49.98 44.42 -12.78
C ILE A 91 49.56 45.89 -12.68
N GLU A 92 49.32 46.55 -13.82
CA GLU A 92 48.82 47.93 -13.89
C GLU A 92 47.43 48.06 -13.26
N LEU A 93 46.54 47.08 -13.54
CA LEU A 93 45.19 47.02 -12.97
C LEU A 93 45.21 46.64 -11.49
N GLU A 94 46.11 45.74 -11.11
CA GLU A 94 46.32 45.36 -9.71
C GLU A 94 46.81 46.55 -8.87
N ALA A 95 47.68 47.40 -9.44
CA ALA A 95 48.21 48.59 -8.78
C ALA A 95 47.19 49.73 -8.68
N ALA A 96 46.34 49.89 -9.70
CA ALA A 96 45.30 50.92 -9.72
C ALA A 96 44.07 50.56 -8.86
N GLY A 97 43.81 49.26 -8.66
CA GLY A 97 42.63 48.77 -7.97
C GLY A 97 42.94 47.89 -6.75
N VAL A 98 42.12 46.85 -6.59
CA VAL A 98 42.29 45.84 -5.53
C VAL A 98 42.19 44.43 -6.07
N ILE A 99 42.90 43.52 -5.41
CA ILE A 99 42.88 42.10 -5.73
C ILE A 99 41.87 41.40 -4.82
N MET A 100 40.99 40.58 -5.42
CA MET A 100 40.14 39.63 -4.72
C MET A 100 40.52 38.21 -5.15
N GLN A 101 40.84 37.34 -4.19
CA GLN A 101 41.23 35.95 -4.48
C GLN A 101 41.04 35.05 -3.25
N PRO A 102 41.04 33.71 -3.42
CA PRO A 102 40.95 32.78 -2.29
C PRO A 102 42.08 33.01 -1.28
N GLY A 103 41.74 33.27 -0.02
CA GLY A 103 42.70 33.51 1.06
C GLY A 103 43.25 34.93 1.16
N GLN A 104 42.77 35.88 0.35
CA GLN A 104 43.24 37.27 0.36
C GLN A 104 42.99 37.97 1.71
N GLN A 105 43.88 38.89 2.08
CA GLN A 105 43.69 39.82 3.18
C GLN A 105 43.49 41.26 2.65
N PRO A 106 42.59 42.07 3.25
CA PRO A 106 41.71 41.76 4.40
C PRO A 106 40.57 40.78 4.05
N PRO A 107 39.85 40.21 5.05
CA PRO A 107 38.81 39.18 4.81
C PRO A 107 37.70 39.61 3.84
N ALA A 108 37.44 40.92 3.72
CA ALA A 108 36.49 41.48 2.77
C ALA A 108 36.87 41.26 1.29
N ARG A 109 38.10 40.83 1.01
CA ARG A 109 38.60 40.51 -0.34
C ARG A 109 38.81 39.00 -0.56
N ASN A 110 38.51 38.18 0.44
CA ASN A 110 38.68 36.74 0.37
C ASN A 110 37.50 36.11 -0.38
N THR A 111 37.79 35.51 -1.53
CA THR A 111 36.79 34.82 -2.37
C THR A 111 36.84 33.30 -2.22
N ARG A 112 37.45 32.75 -1.17
CA ARG A 112 37.44 31.29 -0.95
C ARG A 112 36.00 30.80 -0.74
N LEU A 113 35.55 29.84 -1.56
CA LEU A 113 34.15 29.39 -1.58
C LEU A 113 33.65 28.97 -0.19
N ALA A 114 34.43 28.22 0.58
CA ALA A 114 34.06 27.80 1.92
C ALA A 114 33.78 28.98 2.87
N VAL A 115 34.59 30.03 2.80
CA VAL A 115 34.46 31.24 3.64
C VAL A 115 33.26 32.08 3.21
N VAL A 116 33.11 32.28 1.90
CA VAL A 116 31.98 33.02 1.31
C VAL A 116 30.66 32.31 1.65
N ALA A 117 30.62 30.99 1.47
CA ALA A 117 29.47 30.14 1.80
C ALA A 117 29.12 30.23 3.29
N ARG A 118 30.10 30.07 4.20
CA ARG A 118 29.86 30.19 5.64
C ARG A 118 29.27 31.54 6.01
N ASN A 119 29.83 32.63 5.50
CA ASN A 119 29.37 33.98 5.83
C ASN A 119 27.96 34.25 5.30
N ALA A 120 27.65 33.77 4.10
CA ALA A 120 26.32 33.88 3.50
C ALA A 120 25.27 33.04 4.26
N LEU A 121 25.63 31.80 4.62
CA LEU A 121 24.71 30.82 5.19
C LEU A 121 24.58 30.91 6.71
N LYS A 122 25.49 31.61 7.42
CA LYS A 122 25.46 31.73 8.89
C LYS A 122 24.11 32.27 9.41
N GLY A 123 23.52 33.25 8.72
CA GLY A 123 22.23 33.84 9.10
C GLY A 123 21.01 32.98 8.74
N VAL A 124 21.17 32.00 7.84
CA VAL A 124 20.08 31.17 7.31
C VAL A 124 20.05 29.80 7.98
N LEU A 125 21.20 29.16 8.17
CA LEU A 125 21.34 27.78 8.65
C LEU A 125 21.86 27.68 10.09
N GLY A 126 22.28 28.79 10.71
CA GLY A 126 22.90 28.80 12.04
C GLY A 126 24.40 28.46 12.01
N GLU A 127 25.08 28.71 13.14
CA GLU A 127 26.55 28.69 13.23
C GLU A 127 27.16 27.29 13.08
N ASP A 128 26.54 26.28 13.69
CA ASP A 128 27.04 24.89 13.67
C ASP A 128 26.94 24.25 12.28
N ILE A 129 25.81 24.45 11.58
CA ILE A 129 25.59 23.92 10.23
C ILE A 129 26.49 24.64 9.24
N ALA A 130 26.61 25.96 9.33
CA ALA A 130 27.50 26.75 8.47
C ALA A 130 28.97 26.31 8.60
N ALA A 131 29.44 25.95 9.81
CA ALA A 131 30.79 25.43 10.03
C ALA A 131 31.01 24.04 9.40
N ARG A 132 29.99 23.17 9.36
CA ARG A 132 30.07 21.88 8.67
C ARG A 132 30.09 22.05 7.14
N VAL A 133 29.24 22.94 6.62
CA VAL A 133 29.22 23.31 5.20
C VAL A 133 30.57 23.88 4.76
N GLU A 134 31.20 24.74 5.58
CA GLU A 134 32.55 25.26 5.35
C GLU A 134 33.55 24.10 5.14
N LYS A 135 33.60 23.14 6.07
CA LYS A 135 34.51 21.99 5.97
C LYS A 135 34.27 21.13 4.72
N GLN A 136 33.02 20.86 4.37
CA GLN A 136 32.67 20.06 3.19
C GLN A 136 33.01 20.80 1.88
N THR A 137 32.83 22.12 1.87
CA THR A 137 33.19 22.97 0.74
C THR A 137 34.70 23.03 0.55
N GLU A 138 35.48 23.19 1.64
CA GLU A 138 36.95 23.17 1.59
C GLU A 138 37.49 21.82 1.09
N ALA A 139 36.77 20.72 1.38
CA ALA A 139 37.08 19.39 0.87
C ALA A 139 36.63 19.16 -0.60
N GLY A 140 36.07 20.17 -1.28
CA GLY A 140 35.63 20.09 -2.68
C GLY A 140 34.33 19.29 -2.89
N LYS A 141 33.56 19.03 -1.84
CA LYS A 141 32.35 18.17 -1.89
C LYS A 141 31.07 18.93 -2.26
N LEU A 142 31.10 20.26 -2.14
CA LEU A 142 29.96 21.14 -2.41
C LEU A 142 30.34 22.20 -3.43
N THR A 143 29.49 22.35 -4.45
CA THR A 143 29.62 23.39 -5.49
C THR A 143 28.83 24.64 -5.11
N LEU A 144 29.06 25.76 -5.80
CA LEU A 144 28.25 26.97 -5.61
C LEU A 144 26.74 26.72 -5.78
N ALA A 145 26.37 25.90 -6.77
CA ALA A 145 24.98 25.54 -7.01
C ALA A 145 24.38 24.72 -5.85
N ASP A 146 25.16 23.80 -5.26
CA ASP A 146 24.74 23.06 -4.07
C ASP A 146 24.48 24.00 -2.88
N LEU A 147 25.34 25.01 -2.71
CA LEU A 147 25.29 25.97 -1.61
C LEU A 147 24.10 26.93 -1.73
N ASP A 148 23.81 27.39 -2.95
CA ASP A 148 22.61 28.20 -3.22
C ASP A 148 21.33 27.38 -3.00
N ALA A 149 21.30 26.12 -3.45
CA ALA A 149 20.16 25.24 -3.23
C ALA A 149 19.92 24.92 -1.74
N LEU A 150 20.98 24.85 -0.93
CA LEU A 150 20.88 24.69 0.52
C LEU A 150 20.21 25.91 1.19
N ALA A 151 20.44 27.11 0.66
CA ALA A 151 19.87 28.34 1.20
C ALA A 151 18.37 28.50 0.88
N ASP A 152 17.98 28.22 -0.36
CA ASP A 152 16.59 28.33 -0.82
C ASP A 152 15.67 27.38 -0.07
N LYS A 153 16.19 26.17 0.19
CA LYS A 153 15.52 25.20 1.04
C LYS A 153 15.75 25.51 2.52
N GLY A 154 15.80 26.75 3.03
CA GLY A 154 16.18 27.09 4.42
C GLY A 154 15.11 27.02 5.55
N GLY A 155 13.80 26.99 5.26
CA GLY A 155 12.74 27.18 6.26
C GLY A 155 12.16 26.00 7.10
N GLU A 156 12.72 24.78 7.10
CA GLU A 156 12.10 23.57 7.72
C GLU A 156 13.18 22.71 8.40
N ILE A 157 13.43 22.96 9.68
CA ILE A 157 13.87 22.10 10.82
C ILE A 157 14.96 20.98 10.64
N SER A 158 15.32 20.51 9.44
CA SER A 158 16.38 19.51 9.21
C SER A 158 17.11 19.77 7.88
N LYS A 159 17.95 20.82 7.84
CA LYS A 159 18.52 21.35 6.60
C LYS A 159 20.04 21.32 6.58
N GLY A 160 20.55 20.18 6.14
CA GLY A 160 21.94 20.02 5.72
C GLY A 160 22.02 19.19 4.44
N VAL A 161 23.14 18.50 4.22
CA VAL A 161 23.47 17.85 2.94
C VAL A 161 22.47 16.74 2.58
N ILE A 162 21.80 16.17 3.57
CA ILE A 162 20.75 15.15 3.39
C ILE A 162 19.58 15.67 2.54
N ALA A 163 19.11 16.90 2.77
CA ALA A 163 17.98 17.46 2.02
C ALA A 163 18.30 17.71 0.53
N LEU A 164 19.60 17.85 0.23
CA LEU A 164 20.10 17.98 -1.13
C LEU A 164 20.17 16.62 -1.82
N ILE A 165 20.60 15.56 -1.11
CA ILE A 165 20.71 14.20 -1.65
C ILE A 165 19.33 13.56 -1.87
N PHE A 166 18.48 13.62 -0.86
CA PHE A 166 17.16 12.96 -0.86
C PHE A 166 16.06 13.83 -1.46
N GLY A 167 16.35 15.10 -1.75
CA GLY A 167 15.38 16.08 -2.25
C GLY A 167 14.44 16.65 -1.18
N THR A 168 14.37 16.04 0.00
CA THR A 168 13.50 16.39 1.14
C THR A 168 14.29 16.38 2.45
N GLY A 169 13.93 17.27 3.38
CA GLY A 169 14.46 17.27 4.75
C GLY A 169 13.66 16.38 5.71
N ASN A 170 12.48 15.91 5.31
CA ASN A 170 11.61 15.13 6.19
C ASN A 170 12.29 13.80 6.61
N PRO A 171 12.55 13.58 7.91
CA PRO A 171 13.23 12.37 8.39
C PRO A 171 12.56 11.06 7.99
N GLN A 172 11.22 11.03 7.92
CA GLN A 172 10.45 9.85 7.52
C GLN A 172 10.72 9.47 6.06
N GLU A 173 10.69 10.46 5.17
CA GLU A 173 10.97 10.23 3.74
C GLU A 173 12.43 9.86 3.48
N VAL A 174 13.36 10.48 4.21
CA VAL A 174 14.79 10.16 4.14
C VAL A 174 15.03 8.71 4.57
N ALA A 175 14.53 8.32 5.75
CA ALA A 175 14.69 6.97 6.27
C ALA A 175 14.04 5.93 5.36
N LEU A 176 12.83 6.20 4.85
CA LEU A 176 12.14 5.30 3.94
C LEU A 176 12.88 5.14 2.61
N SER A 177 13.35 6.24 2.03
CA SER A 177 14.11 6.19 0.78
C SER A 177 15.45 5.46 0.96
N PHE A 178 16.07 5.57 2.14
CA PHE A 178 17.28 4.83 2.47
C PHE A 178 16.99 3.34 2.69
N LEU A 179 15.90 2.98 3.38
CA LEU A 179 15.52 1.58 3.60
C LEU A 179 15.16 0.83 2.33
N ASP A 180 14.62 1.53 1.33
CA ASP A 180 14.11 0.91 0.13
C ASP A 180 15.20 0.43 -0.86
N ASN A 181 16.27 1.20 -1.06
CA ASN A 181 17.32 0.87 -2.02
C ASN A 181 18.63 1.62 -1.77
N ASP A 182 19.68 1.25 -2.52
CA ASP A 182 21.05 1.73 -2.41
C ASP A 182 21.42 2.87 -3.39
N ARG A 183 20.46 3.38 -4.16
CA ARG A 183 20.73 4.31 -5.28
C ARG A 183 21.41 5.61 -4.85
N LEU A 184 21.23 6.02 -3.60
CA LEU A 184 21.78 7.26 -3.05
C LEU A 184 23.07 7.03 -2.26
N ASP A 185 23.52 5.79 -2.07
CA ASP A 185 24.68 5.45 -1.23
C ASP A 185 25.96 6.15 -1.74
N GLU A 186 26.19 6.20 -3.05
CA GLU A 186 27.31 6.92 -3.64
C GLU A 186 27.24 8.44 -3.40
N SER A 187 26.05 9.03 -3.50
CA SER A 187 25.84 10.46 -3.29
C SER A 187 26.07 10.84 -1.82
N ILE A 188 25.63 9.99 -0.89
CA ILE A 188 25.88 10.16 0.55
C ILE A 188 27.38 10.10 0.84
N ALA A 189 28.09 9.13 0.24
CA ALA A 189 29.54 9.00 0.40
C ALA A 189 30.31 10.19 -0.20
N LYS A 190 30.01 10.58 -1.44
CA LYS A 190 30.66 11.70 -2.14
C LYS A 190 30.51 13.01 -1.38
N LYS A 191 29.36 13.26 -0.75
CA LYS A 191 29.09 14.49 0.02
C LYS A 191 29.38 14.40 1.52
N ASP A 192 30.00 13.32 2.00
CA ASP A 192 30.32 13.11 3.43
C ASP A 192 29.11 13.16 4.38
N ALA A 193 27.94 12.76 3.88
CA ALA A 193 26.69 12.91 4.62
C ALA A 193 26.38 11.72 5.54
N LYS A 194 27.30 10.74 5.67
CA LYS A 194 27.10 9.54 6.49
C LYS A 194 26.83 9.88 7.96
N GLY A 195 27.66 10.74 8.56
CA GLY A 195 27.48 11.15 9.96
C GLY A 195 26.18 11.93 10.17
N GLU A 196 25.77 12.74 9.19
CA GLU A 196 24.51 13.48 9.25
C GLU A 196 23.29 12.55 9.14
N LEU A 197 23.34 11.54 8.28
CA LEU A 197 22.30 10.51 8.19
C LEU A 197 22.19 9.73 9.50
N MET A 198 23.31 9.26 10.06
CA MET A 198 23.32 8.51 11.32
C MET A 198 22.78 9.34 12.48
N GLU A 199 23.11 10.63 12.55
CA GLU A 199 22.58 11.52 13.59
C GLU A 199 21.08 11.77 13.43
N LEU A 200 20.58 11.91 12.20
CA LEU A 200 19.14 11.97 11.92
C LEU A 200 18.43 10.69 12.37
N LEU A 201 18.98 9.52 12.02
CA LEU A 201 18.40 8.24 12.40
C LEU A 201 18.40 8.02 13.93
N ARG A 202 19.49 8.42 14.60
CA ARG A 202 19.62 8.37 16.06
C ARG A 202 18.59 9.27 16.75
N ARG A 203 18.48 10.53 16.31
CA ARG A 203 17.62 11.53 16.95
C ARG A 203 16.14 11.23 16.75
N GLU A 204 15.75 10.86 15.54
CA GLU A 204 14.32 10.74 15.16
C GLU A 204 13.76 9.34 15.43
N PHE A 205 14.57 8.29 15.26
CA PHE A 205 14.11 6.89 15.39
C PHE A 205 14.76 6.16 16.59
N GLY A 206 15.63 6.82 17.35
CA GLY A 206 16.34 6.18 18.47
C GLY A 206 17.31 5.08 18.01
N PHE A 207 17.75 5.14 16.75
CA PHE A 207 18.62 4.12 16.15
C PHE A 207 20.09 4.45 16.40
N ASP A 208 20.77 3.65 17.22
CA ASP A 208 22.20 3.81 17.49
C ASP A 208 23.01 2.61 17.01
N MET A 209 24.16 2.87 16.39
CA MET A 209 25.07 1.85 15.86
C MET A 209 26.53 2.26 16.08
N PRO A 210 27.44 1.32 16.40
CA PRO A 210 28.87 1.57 16.38
C PRO A 210 29.36 2.12 15.03
N ASP A 211 30.34 3.03 15.07
CA ASP A 211 30.93 3.61 13.88
C ASP A 211 31.58 2.55 12.97
N GLY A 212 31.44 2.72 11.65
CA GLY A 212 32.19 1.93 10.65
C GLY A 212 31.43 0.83 9.91
N GLY A 213 30.11 0.70 10.05
CA GLY A 213 29.31 -0.28 9.29
C GLY A 213 29.25 0.00 7.78
N GLU A 214 29.14 -1.06 6.96
CA GLU A 214 28.81 -0.95 5.52
C GLU A 214 27.35 -0.52 5.33
N TRP A 215 27.01 0.06 4.17
CA TRP A 215 25.67 0.58 3.92
C TRP A 215 24.57 -0.48 4.04
N ASP A 216 24.83 -1.71 3.59
CA ASP A 216 23.88 -2.82 3.73
C ASP A 216 23.63 -3.22 5.19
N ASP A 217 24.69 -3.25 6.01
CA ASP A 217 24.55 -3.53 7.45
C ASP A 217 23.76 -2.42 8.15
N ILE A 218 23.99 -1.16 7.77
CA ILE A 218 23.22 -0.02 8.31
C ILE A 218 21.75 -0.13 7.93
N ARG A 219 21.43 -0.39 6.65
CA ARG A 219 20.05 -0.58 6.17
C ARG A 219 19.39 -1.76 6.87
N HIS A 220 20.06 -2.91 6.95
CA HIS A 220 19.54 -4.11 7.61
C HIS A 220 19.24 -3.87 9.10
N ARG A 221 20.18 -3.27 9.85
CA ARG A 221 19.95 -3.01 11.27
C ARG A 221 18.90 -1.93 11.52
N LEU A 222 18.79 -0.93 10.64
CA LEU A 222 17.72 0.06 10.72
C LEU A 222 16.37 -0.61 10.46
N ALA A 223 16.25 -1.43 9.42
CA ALA A 223 15.03 -2.17 9.11
C ALA A 223 14.63 -3.05 10.31
N ARG A 224 15.60 -3.77 10.89
CA ARG A 224 15.41 -4.56 12.09
C ARG A 224 14.91 -3.72 13.27
N HIS A 225 15.54 -2.58 13.55
CA HIS A 225 15.15 -1.68 14.64
C HIS A 225 13.72 -1.17 14.47
N VAL A 226 13.38 -0.70 13.26
CA VAL A 226 12.06 -0.16 12.94
C VAL A 226 10.97 -1.25 13.03
N LEU A 227 11.20 -2.40 12.39
CA LEU A 227 10.21 -3.49 12.36
C LEU A 227 10.05 -4.15 13.73
N MET A 228 11.13 -4.38 14.48
CA MET A 228 11.00 -4.93 15.83
C MET A 228 10.32 -3.94 16.79
N THR A 229 10.55 -2.64 16.64
CA THR A 229 9.81 -1.61 17.40
C THR A 229 8.32 -1.65 17.08
N ASP A 230 7.94 -1.72 15.79
CA ASP A 230 6.53 -1.82 15.35
C ASP A 230 5.86 -3.10 15.91
N LEU A 231 6.54 -4.25 15.85
CA LEU A 231 6.03 -5.51 16.41
C LEU A 231 5.86 -5.45 17.94
N ILE A 232 6.91 -5.05 18.67
CA ILE A 232 6.89 -5.06 20.14
C ILE A 232 5.85 -4.05 20.65
N SER A 233 5.76 -2.87 20.04
CA SER A 233 4.75 -1.88 20.38
C SER A 233 3.34 -2.40 20.09
N GLY A 234 3.13 -3.05 18.94
CA GLY A 234 1.84 -3.63 18.57
C GLY A 234 1.40 -4.79 19.48
N LEU A 235 2.33 -5.58 20.00
CA LEU A 235 2.05 -6.64 20.98
C LEU A 235 1.82 -6.12 22.41
N GLY A 236 2.35 -4.94 22.74
CA GLY A 236 2.24 -4.33 24.06
C GLY A 236 2.80 -5.23 25.18
N GLU A 237 2.11 -5.28 26.33
CA GLU A 237 2.53 -6.06 27.51
C GLU A 237 2.54 -7.59 27.28
N THR A 238 1.94 -8.05 26.18
CA THR A 238 1.84 -9.47 25.83
C THR A 238 2.99 -9.97 24.95
N ALA A 239 3.96 -9.09 24.66
CA ALA A 239 5.14 -9.44 23.89
C ALA A 239 5.91 -10.60 24.57
N PRO A 240 6.30 -11.66 23.82
CA PRO A 240 7.08 -12.76 24.37
C PRO A 240 8.36 -12.28 25.06
N SER A 241 8.69 -12.86 26.22
CA SER A 241 9.89 -12.48 26.98
C SER A 241 11.19 -12.72 26.21
N SER A 242 11.19 -13.61 25.22
CA SER A 242 12.30 -13.80 24.28
C SER A 242 12.62 -12.57 23.43
N LEU A 243 11.67 -11.64 23.28
CA LEU A 243 11.85 -10.38 22.56
C LEU A 243 12.30 -9.22 23.45
N ALA A 244 12.34 -9.39 24.79
CA ALA A 244 12.64 -8.30 25.72
C ALA A 244 14.07 -7.74 25.59
N SER A 245 15.01 -8.55 25.09
CA SER A 245 16.41 -8.15 24.85
C SER A 245 16.65 -7.58 23.44
N VAL A 246 15.63 -7.55 22.58
CA VAL A 246 15.77 -7.07 21.21
C VAL A 246 15.93 -5.56 21.20
N PRO A 247 16.92 -5.00 20.48
CA PRO A 247 17.05 -3.56 20.32
C PRO A 247 15.80 -2.96 19.65
N ALA A 248 15.14 -2.04 20.33
CA ALA A 248 13.97 -1.31 19.87
C ALA A 248 13.98 0.11 20.42
N ALA A 249 13.19 1.00 19.82
CA ALA A 249 13.03 2.36 20.31
C ALA A 249 12.40 2.37 21.73
N THR A 250 12.87 3.26 22.59
CA THR A 250 12.51 3.26 24.02
C THR A 250 11.71 4.49 24.45
N THR A 251 11.76 5.58 23.70
CA THR A 251 11.02 6.81 24.02
C THR A 251 9.73 6.85 23.20
N PRO A 252 8.62 7.39 23.74
CA PRO A 252 7.34 7.45 23.01
C PRO A 252 7.47 8.08 21.62
N ALA A 253 8.19 9.19 21.49
CA ALA A 253 8.38 9.86 20.21
C ALA A 253 9.13 9.01 19.17
N THR A 254 10.15 8.26 19.59
CA THR A 254 10.93 7.41 18.67
C THR A 254 10.19 6.12 18.32
N ILE A 255 9.37 5.61 19.23
CA ILE A 255 8.46 4.48 18.98
C ILE A 255 7.42 4.89 17.93
N ASP A 256 6.73 6.01 18.13
CA ASP A 256 5.72 6.53 17.19
C ASP A 256 6.34 6.77 15.81
N ALA A 257 7.56 7.33 15.75
CA ALA A 257 8.28 7.54 14.51
C ALA A 257 8.59 6.23 13.76
N CYS A 258 8.99 5.16 14.47
CA CYS A 258 9.24 3.86 13.87
C CYS A 258 7.95 3.19 13.37
N ILE A 259 6.85 3.28 14.13
CA ILE A 259 5.55 2.74 13.74
C ILE A 259 5.06 3.41 12.46
N GLU A 260 5.12 4.74 12.41
CA GLU A 260 4.73 5.50 11.22
C GLU A 260 5.64 5.20 10.02
N LEU A 261 6.95 4.99 10.23
CA LEU A 261 7.86 4.57 9.16
C LEU A 261 7.51 3.18 8.62
N ALA A 262 7.31 2.20 9.50
CA ALA A 262 6.92 0.84 9.11
C ALA A 262 5.57 0.85 8.36
N ARG A 263 4.61 1.63 8.85
CA ARG A 263 3.30 1.81 8.21
C ARG A 263 3.42 2.47 6.83
N ALA A 264 4.17 3.57 6.71
CA ALA A 264 4.39 4.24 5.44
C ALA A 264 5.08 3.33 4.42
N TRP A 265 6.03 2.51 4.87
CA TRP A 265 6.70 1.53 4.04
C TRP A 265 5.73 0.45 3.52
N ARG A 266 4.86 -0.10 4.37
CA ARG A 266 3.81 -1.06 3.98
C ARG A 266 2.81 -0.49 2.99
N LEU A 267 2.32 0.74 3.22
CA LEU A 267 1.22 1.31 2.44
C LEU A 267 1.64 1.80 1.04
N ARG A 268 2.95 1.96 0.79
CA ARG A 268 3.47 2.40 -0.51
C ARG A 268 3.73 1.22 -1.44
N ARG A 269 2.90 1.12 -2.49
CA ARG A 269 2.97 0.03 -3.47
C ARG A 269 4.32 -0.03 -4.20
N ASP A 270 4.96 1.10 -4.46
CA ASP A 270 6.29 1.20 -5.09
C ASP A 270 7.43 0.68 -4.19
N ARG A 271 7.19 0.53 -2.89
CA ARG A 271 8.17 0.09 -1.88
C ARG A 271 7.82 -1.27 -1.27
N ARG A 272 6.82 -1.97 -1.82
CA ARG A 272 6.31 -3.25 -1.28
C ARG A 272 7.39 -4.32 -1.26
N GLU A 273 8.14 -4.46 -2.34
CA GLU A 273 9.14 -5.53 -2.48
C GLU A 273 10.27 -5.39 -1.45
N SER A 274 10.76 -4.17 -1.21
CA SER A 274 11.79 -3.91 -0.22
C SER A 274 11.29 -4.15 1.20
N TYR A 275 10.04 -3.79 1.51
CA TYR A 275 9.42 -4.11 2.80
C TYR A 275 9.34 -5.61 3.03
N VAL A 276 8.83 -6.36 2.05
CA VAL A 276 8.69 -7.82 2.13
C VAL A 276 10.04 -8.48 2.34
N ALA A 277 11.07 -8.07 1.59
CA ALA A 277 12.42 -8.60 1.74
C ALA A 277 13.01 -8.33 3.13
N ALA A 278 12.84 -7.11 3.64
CA ALA A 278 13.30 -6.73 4.98
C ALA A 278 12.57 -7.49 6.09
N ALA A 279 11.24 -7.57 6.03
CA ALA A 279 10.44 -8.30 7.00
C ALA A 279 10.77 -9.79 7.03
N LEU A 280 10.96 -10.45 5.88
CA LEU A 280 11.37 -11.85 5.83
C LEU A 280 12.76 -12.08 6.42
N ARG A 281 13.72 -11.20 6.14
CA ARG A 281 15.09 -11.30 6.69
C ARG A 281 15.09 -11.16 8.21
N VAL A 282 14.36 -10.19 8.74
CA VAL A 282 14.25 -9.96 10.20
C VAL A 282 13.45 -11.07 10.88
N GLU A 283 12.38 -11.56 10.26
CA GLU A 283 11.61 -12.71 10.77
C GLU A 283 12.48 -13.95 10.97
N GLN A 284 13.36 -14.24 10.01
CA GLN A 284 14.29 -15.36 10.07
C GLN A 284 15.35 -15.16 11.16
N GLU A 285 15.89 -13.94 11.31
CA GLU A 285 16.90 -13.60 12.32
C GLU A 285 16.42 -13.90 13.75
N PHE A 286 15.17 -13.59 14.06
CA PHE A 286 14.57 -13.84 15.38
C PHE A 286 13.76 -15.12 15.48
N ASN A 287 13.70 -15.92 14.40
CA ASN A 287 12.89 -17.13 14.30
C ASN A 287 11.44 -16.92 14.80
N LEU A 288 10.81 -15.81 14.37
CA LEU A 288 9.50 -15.40 14.90
C LEU A 288 8.41 -16.47 14.66
N ALA A 289 8.55 -17.27 13.61
CA ALA A 289 7.62 -18.37 13.30
C ALA A 289 7.57 -19.48 14.37
N ALA A 290 8.60 -19.61 15.20
CA ALA A 290 8.65 -20.57 16.31
C ALA A 290 8.10 -20.00 17.63
N LEU A 291 7.85 -18.69 17.70
CA LEU A 291 7.31 -18.06 18.89
C LEU A 291 5.80 -18.29 19.01
N THR A 292 5.32 -18.27 20.25
CA THR A 292 3.88 -18.28 20.55
C THR A 292 3.46 -16.88 20.93
N PHE A 293 2.39 -16.39 20.32
CA PHE A 293 1.85 -15.05 20.53
C PHE A 293 0.44 -15.14 21.10
N GLU A 294 0.07 -14.14 21.92
CA GLU A 294 -1.30 -14.04 22.40
C GLU A 294 -2.23 -13.61 21.26
N PRO A 295 -3.32 -14.36 20.97
CA PRO A 295 -4.20 -14.08 19.84
C PRO A 295 -4.77 -12.66 19.80
N LYS A 296 -5.17 -12.11 20.94
CA LYS A 296 -5.80 -10.78 21.02
C LYS A 296 -4.83 -9.66 20.64
N ALA A 297 -3.56 -9.81 20.97
CA ALA A 297 -2.54 -8.82 20.67
C ALA A 297 -2.13 -8.85 19.19
N MET A 298 -2.16 -10.02 18.55
CA MET A 298 -1.79 -10.17 17.14
C MET A 298 -2.76 -9.47 16.16
N VAL A 299 -4.04 -9.28 16.53
CA VAL A 299 -5.08 -8.80 15.60
C VAL A 299 -4.73 -7.46 14.95
N ASN A 300 -4.01 -6.60 15.67
CA ASN A 300 -3.64 -5.25 15.22
C ASN A 300 -2.22 -5.17 14.65
N VAL A 301 -1.53 -6.30 14.48
CA VAL A 301 -0.13 -6.35 14.06
C VAL A 301 -0.04 -6.84 12.63
N GLU A 302 0.65 -6.08 11.77
CA GLU A 302 0.87 -6.42 10.35
C GLU A 302 2.36 -6.42 9.98
N THR A 303 3.24 -6.49 10.96
CA THR A 303 4.69 -6.32 10.76
C THR A 303 5.35 -7.46 10.02
N PHE A 304 4.98 -8.70 10.33
CA PHE A 304 5.67 -9.89 9.84
C PHE A 304 4.69 -10.95 9.35
N PRO A 305 5.03 -11.71 8.29
CA PRO A 305 4.19 -12.79 7.82
C PRO A 305 4.06 -13.95 8.83
N ALA A 306 5.01 -14.11 9.77
CA ALA A 306 4.86 -15.04 10.91
C ALA A 306 3.63 -14.73 11.76
N ILE A 307 3.28 -13.45 11.94
CA ILE A 307 2.07 -13.05 12.69
C ILE A 307 0.82 -13.46 11.92
N GLU A 308 0.80 -13.29 10.59
CA GLU A 308 -0.30 -13.78 9.75
C GLU A 308 -0.48 -15.30 9.87
N ARG A 309 0.61 -16.07 9.80
CA ARG A 309 0.55 -17.53 9.94
C ARG A 309 0.06 -17.93 11.34
N ALA A 310 0.48 -17.22 12.38
CA ALA A 310 0.01 -17.47 13.74
C ALA A 310 -1.49 -17.15 13.91
N LEU A 311 -1.97 -16.04 13.33
CA LEU A 311 -3.39 -15.68 13.29
C LEU A 311 -4.23 -16.71 12.51
N LEU A 312 -3.73 -17.19 11.36
CA LEU A 312 -4.38 -18.24 10.58
C LEU A 312 -4.56 -19.52 11.40
N ARG A 313 -3.48 -20.00 12.04
CA ARG A 313 -3.54 -21.18 12.92
C ARG A 313 -4.51 -20.97 14.08
N HIS A 314 -4.53 -19.77 14.66
CA HIS A 314 -5.50 -19.44 15.70
C HIS A 314 -6.93 -19.54 15.18
N ALA A 315 -7.25 -18.89 14.06
CA ALA A 315 -8.58 -18.89 13.48
C ALA A 315 -9.05 -20.32 13.12
N GLU A 316 -8.19 -21.09 12.46
CA GLU A 316 -8.45 -22.48 12.08
C GLU A 316 -8.71 -23.36 13.31
N ASN A 317 -7.86 -23.30 14.34
CA ASN A 317 -8.04 -24.08 15.56
C ASN A 317 -9.31 -23.68 16.32
N ARG A 318 -9.64 -22.39 16.38
CA ARG A 318 -10.85 -21.92 17.07
C ARG A 318 -12.12 -22.40 16.38
N LEU A 319 -12.15 -22.36 15.04
CA LEU A 319 -13.28 -22.87 14.26
C LEU A 319 -13.40 -24.41 14.33
N LEU A 320 -12.26 -25.12 14.48
CA LEU A 320 -12.24 -26.55 14.76
C LEU A 320 -12.87 -26.91 16.11
N GLU A 321 -12.70 -26.06 17.13
CA GLU A 321 -13.28 -26.24 18.46
C GLU A 321 -14.77 -25.90 18.52
N LYS A 322 -15.16 -24.77 17.93
CA LYS A 322 -16.52 -24.24 18.02
C LYS A 322 -16.83 -23.28 16.87
N THR A 323 -18.12 -23.12 16.57
CA THR A 323 -18.57 -22.01 15.74
C THR A 323 -18.29 -20.69 16.46
N ASP A 324 -17.57 -19.78 15.81
CA ASP A 324 -17.18 -18.49 16.39
C ASP A 324 -17.24 -17.39 15.33
N CYS A 325 -18.15 -16.43 15.52
CA CYS A 325 -18.33 -15.33 14.57
C CYS A 325 -17.15 -14.35 14.56
N ASP A 326 -16.42 -14.24 15.67
CA ASP A 326 -15.26 -13.36 15.75
C ASP A 326 -14.15 -13.80 14.78
N MET A 327 -14.06 -15.10 14.47
CA MET A 327 -13.07 -15.63 13.54
C MET A 327 -13.39 -15.28 12.09
N LEU A 328 -14.68 -15.17 11.73
CA LEU A 328 -15.08 -14.68 10.42
C LEU A 328 -14.80 -13.17 10.29
N VAL A 329 -15.08 -12.39 11.34
CA VAL A 329 -14.72 -10.95 11.38
C VAL A 329 -13.22 -10.76 11.24
N LEU A 330 -12.42 -11.56 11.95
CA LEU A 330 -10.97 -11.57 11.83
C LEU A 330 -10.53 -11.89 10.40
N ALA A 331 -11.04 -12.98 9.81
CA ALA A 331 -10.66 -13.39 8.46
C ALA A 331 -10.99 -12.33 7.41
N GLU A 332 -12.18 -11.71 7.47
CA GLU A 332 -12.56 -10.61 6.58
C GLU A 332 -11.68 -9.37 6.75
N SER A 333 -11.30 -9.03 7.99
CA SER A 333 -10.37 -7.94 8.25
C SER A 333 -8.99 -8.22 7.65
N ARG A 334 -8.44 -9.43 7.86
CA ARG A 334 -7.10 -9.80 7.36
C ARG A 334 -7.02 -9.92 5.84
N LYS A 335 -8.11 -10.30 5.16
CA LYS A 335 -8.18 -10.31 3.68
C LYS A 335 -7.89 -8.95 3.06
N ALA A 336 -8.19 -7.86 3.77
CA ALA A 336 -7.93 -6.48 3.34
C ALA A 336 -6.56 -5.95 3.83
N GLY A 337 -5.81 -6.74 4.61
CA GLY A 337 -4.53 -6.36 5.18
C GLY A 337 -3.36 -6.45 4.20
N PHE A 338 -2.23 -5.85 4.58
CA PHE A 338 -1.05 -5.75 3.72
C PHE A 338 -0.56 -7.10 3.18
N TRP A 339 -0.45 -8.12 4.04
CA TRP A 339 0.15 -9.39 3.66
C TRP A 339 -0.71 -10.22 2.70
N CYS A 340 -2.03 -10.05 2.70
CA CYS A 340 -2.89 -10.68 1.69
C CYS A 340 -2.71 -10.05 0.31
N ASP A 341 -2.43 -8.75 0.25
CA ASP A 341 -2.12 -8.05 -1.01
C ASP A 341 -0.68 -8.33 -1.48
N ALA A 342 0.26 -8.53 -0.55
CA ALA A 342 1.65 -8.86 -0.86
C ALA A 342 1.87 -10.34 -1.23
N GLU A 343 1.13 -11.26 -0.60
CA GLU A 343 1.27 -12.71 -0.79
C GLU A 343 -0.09 -13.34 -1.13
N PRO A 344 -0.35 -13.63 -2.42
CA PRO A 344 -1.61 -14.21 -2.89
C PRO A 344 -2.00 -15.51 -2.16
N LYS A 345 -1.04 -16.28 -1.66
CA LYS A 345 -1.30 -17.52 -0.92
C LYS A 345 -1.96 -17.27 0.43
N LEU A 346 -1.55 -16.20 1.14
CA LEU A 346 -2.19 -15.81 2.40
C LEU A 346 -3.61 -15.33 2.14
N GLN A 347 -3.83 -14.60 1.05
CA GLN A 347 -5.17 -14.20 0.63
C GLN A 347 -6.07 -15.43 0.40
N ALA A 348 -5.60 -16.40 -0.37
CA ALA A 348 -6.38 -17.57 -0.71
C ALA A 348 -6.75 -18.38 0.53
N ARG A 349 -5.81 -18.52 1.48
CA ARG A 349 -6.04 -19.24 2.74
C ARG A 349 -7.01 -18.50 3.65
N TRP A 350 -6.84 -17.19 3.86
CA TRP A 350 -7.79 -16.39 4.64
C TRP A 350 -9.21 -16.39 4.02
N ALA A 351 -9.32 -16.31 2.70
CA ALA A 351 -10.59 -16.41 2.00
C ALA A 351 -11.28 -17.77 2.18
N LEU A 352 -10.51 -18.85 2.25
CA LEU A 352 -11.03 -20.18 2.53
C LEU A 352 -11.45 -20.35 4.00
N VAL A 353 -10.68 -19.80 4.94
CA VAL A 353 -11.05 -19.75 6.37
C VAL A 353 -12.37 -19.00 6.55
N ALA A 354 -12.53 -17.85 5.90
CA ALA A 354 -13.78 -17.08 5.92
C ALA A 354 -14.96 -17.91 5.38
N ALA A 355 -14.81 -18.53 4.21
CA ALA A 355 -15.87 -19.35 3.62
C ALA A 355 -16.24 -20.57 4.48
N ALA A 356 -15.26 -21.22 5.12
CA ALA A 356 -15.53 -22.31 6.05
C ALA A 356 -16.27 -21.82 7.31
N ALA A 357 -15.91 -20.65 7.84
CA ALA A 357 -16.61 -20.04 8.96
C ALA A 357 -18.07 -19.68 8.61
N GLU A 358 -18.31 -19.16 7.40
CA GLU A 358 -19.67 -18.88 6.88
C GLU A 358 -20.53 -20.14 6.85
N VAL A 359 -19.98 -21.26 6.37
CA VAL A 359 -20.68 -22.56 6.37
C VAL A 359 -21.02 -23.02 7.79
N LEU A 360 -20.06 -22.92 8.73
CA LEU A 360 -20.28 -23.35 10.11
C LEU A 360 -21.35 -22.50 10.83
N LEU A 361 -21.30 -21.18 10.65
CA LEU A 361 -22.27 -20.23 11.20
C LEU A 361 -23.66 -20.44 10.61
N GLU A 362 -23.75 -20.59 9.30
CA GLU A 362 -25.01 -20.79 8.60
C GLU A 362 -25.62 -22.16 8.94
N ALA A 363 -24.80 -23.20 9.09
CA ALA A 363 -25.24 -24.52 9.55
C ALA A 363 -25.83 -24.45 10.97
N GLU A 364 -25.17 -23.76 11.90
CA GLU A 364 -25.68 -23.57 13.26
C GLU A 364 -26.98 -22.75 13.28
N ARG A 365 -27.09 -21.73 12.43
CA ARG A 365 -28.31 -20.92 12.27
C ARG A 365 -29.48 -21.79 11.80
N VAL A 366 -29.30 -22.54 10.72
CA VAL A 366 -30.33 -23.43 10.18
C VAL A 366 -30.70 -24.50 11.22
N GLU A 367 -29.73 -25.13 11.88
CA GLU A 367 -30.00 -26.12 12.94
C GLU A 367 -30.84 -25.54 14.10
N LYS A 368 -30.59 -24.29 14.50
CA LYS A 368 -31.43 -23.59 15.47
C LYS A 368 -32.84 -23.32 14.93
N ALA A 369 -32.98 -22.93 13.67
CA ALA A 369 -34.27 -22.70 13.02
C ALA A 369 -35.10 -24.00 12.90
N LEU A 370 -34.45 -25.14 12.64
CA LEU A 370 -35.10 -26.45 12.52
C LEU A 370 -35.82 -26.90 13.80
N LYS A 371 -35.44 -26.39 14.98
CA LYS A 371 -36.17 -26.64 16.24
C LYS A 371 -37.62 -26.15 16.21
N LYS A 372 -37.93 -25.21 15.32
CA LYS A 372 -39.29 -24.68 15.08
C LYS A 372 -39.72 -24.92 13.61
N ALA A 373 -39.22 -26.00 12.99
CA ALA A 373 -39.51 -26.30 11.60
C ALA A 373 -41.03 -26.44 11.35
N PRO A 374 -41.54 -25.86 10.24
CA PRO A 374 -42.90 -26.07 9.80
C PRO A 374 -43.25 -27.55 9.65
N GLN A 375 -44.50 -27.90 9.94
CA GLN A 375 -45.00 -29.28 9.82
C GLN A 375 -45.73 -29.51 8.49
N SER A 376 -45.46 -28.70 7.47
CA SER A 376 -46.06 -28.81 6.14
C SER A 376 -45.03 -28.70 5.02
N VAL A 377 -45.29 -29.32 3.87
CA VAL A 377 -44.40 -29.27 2.70
C VAL A 377 -44.22 -27.83 2.22
N THR A 378 -45.32 -27.09 2.06
CA THR A 378 -45.30 -25.67 1.66
C THR A 378 -44.49 -24.83 2.64
N GLY A 379 -44.70 -24.99 3.94
CA GLY A 379 -43.95 -24.23 4.95
C GLY A 379 -42.46 -24.53 4.93
N MET A 380 -42.07 -25.79 4.71
CA MET A 380 -40.65 -26.16 4.56
C MET A 380 -40.02 -25.53 3.31
N ILE A 381 -40.73 -25.50 2.18
CA ILE A 381 -40.28 -24.85 0.95
C ILE A 381 -40.15 -23.33 1.17
N GLU A 382 -41.13 -22.70 1.83
CA GLU A 382 -41.09 -21.28 2.16
C GLU A 382 -39.87 -20.95 3.04
N GLN A 383 -39.57 -21.73 4.08
CA GLN A 383 -38.37 -21.50 4.92
C GLN A 383 -37.06 -21.76 4.18
N TYR A 384 -37.04 -22.71 3.25
CA TYR A 384 -35.85 -22.98 2.44
C TYR A 384 -35.58 -21.84 1.44
N ALA A 385 -36.62 -21.34 0.78
CA ALA A 385 -36.50 -20.41 -0.35
C ALA A 385 -36.73 -18.92 0.00
N VAL A 386 -37.49 -18.61 1.05
CA VAL A 386 -38.07 -17.27 1.31
C VAL A 386 -37.78 -16.81 2.75
N CYS A 387 -37.59 -15.50 2.95
CA CYS A 387 -37.62 -14.88 4.29
C CYS A 387 -39.07 -14.85 4.79
N SER A 388 -39.32 -15.18 6.06
CA SER A 388 -40.68 -15.14 6.62
C SER A 388 -41.35 -13.77 6.33
N GLY A 389 -42.53 -13.80 5.69
CA GLY A 389 -43.46 -12.66 5.68
C GLY A 389 -43.75 -11.91 4.38
N GLN A 390 -43.03 -12.08 3.26
CA GLN A 390 -43.36 -11.34 2.03
C GLN A 390 -42.83 -12.02 0.76
N TRP A 391 -43.72 -12.21 -0.22
CA TRP A 391 -43.35 -12.32 -1.64
C TRP A 391 -42.86 -10.96 -2.15
N ALA A 392 -41.87 -10.34 -1.48
CA ALA A 392 -41.54 -8.92 -1.63
C ALA A 392 -41.02 -8.61 -3.04
N VAL A 393 -41.99 -8.28 -3.90
CA VAL A 393 -41.92 -7.18 -4.84
C VAL A 393 -41.60 -5.92 -4.04
N GLY A 394 -40.41 -5.36 -4.25
CA GLY A 394 -40.16 -3.93 -4.09
C GLY A 394 -40.13 -3.30 -2.69
N SER A 395 -39.43 -3.86 -1.68
CA SER A 395 -39.08 -3.05 -0.49
C SER A 395 -37.70 -3.34 0.10
N ASP A 396 -36.85 -2.30 0.09
CA ASP A 396 -35.66 -2.01 0.91
C ASP A 396 -34.49 -3.03 0.95
N GLU A 397 -33.88 -3.19 -0.22
CA GLU A 397 -32.48 -2.85 -0.57
C GLU A 397 -31.23 -3.34 0.19
N LYS A 398 -31.24 -4.05 1.33
CA LYS A 398 -29.94 -4.48 1.93
C LYS A 398 -29.79 -5.92 2.41
N ALA A 399 -30.87 -6.67 2.62
CA ALA A 399 -30.77 -8.00 3.27
C ALA A 399 -30.90 -9.21 2.34
N VAL A 400 -31.24 -9.03 1.06
CA VAL A 400 -31.52 -10.17 0.16
C VAL A 400 -30.33 -10.43 -0.75
N GLY A 401 -29.34 -11.13 -0.22
CA GLY A 401 -28.24 -11.72 -1.01
C GLY A 401 -26.86 -11.11 -0.80
N SER A 402 -26.64 -10.31 0.24
CA SER A 402 -25.26 -10.01 0.62
C SER A 402 -24.54 -11.31 0.99
N ALA A 403 -23.34 -11.53 0.44
CA ALA A 403 -22.42 -12.54 0.94
C ALA A 403 -21.97 -12.24 2.38
N ASP A 404 -22.26 -11.03 2.89
CA ASP A 404 -22.02 -10.66 4.27
C ASP A 404 -23.03 -11.35 5.19
N TRP A 405 -22.59 -12.44 5.80
CA TRP A 405 -23.32 -13.18 6.85
C TRP A 405 -23.89 -12.28 7.96
N ARG A 406 -23.32 -11.08 8.20
CA ARG A 406 -23.80 -10.11 9.21
C ARG A 406 -25.21 -9.61 8.92
N LEU A 407 -25.67 -9.77 7.69
CA LEU A 407 -27.02 -9.40 7.25
C LEU A 407 -27.99 -10.58 7.31
N HIS A 408 -27.52 -11.79 7.64
CA HIS A 408 -28.39 -12.95 7.84
C HIS A 408 -29.11 -12.82 9.18
N THR A 409 -30.43 -12.89 9.12
CA THR A 409 -31.31 -12.89 10.28
C THR A 409 -31.83 -14.29 10.59
N ALA A 410 -32.50 -14.47 11.73
CA ALA A 410 -33.19 -15.72 12.05
C ALA A 410 -34.17 -16.15 10.95
N ASP A 411 -34.76 -15.18 10.24
CA ASP A 411 -35.73 -15.39 9.17
C ASP A 411 -35.09 -15.64 7.81
N SER A 412 -33.76 -15.62 7.69
CA SER A 412 -33.09 -15.84 6.41
C SER A 412 -33.35 -17.24 5.85
N PRO A 413 -33.54 -17.36 4.52
CA PRO A 413 -33.87 -18.64 3.88
C PRO A 413 -32.75 -19.68 4.03
N TRP A 414 -33.11 -20.95 4.27
CA TRP A 414 -32.14 -22.01 4.55
C TRP A 414 -31.26 -22.38 3.35
N CYS A 415 -31.67 -22.06 2.12
CA CYS A 415 -30.86 -22.27 0.91
C CYS A 415 -29.51 -21.53 0.94
N LEU A 416 -29.33 -20.52 1.81
CA LEU A 416 -28.03 -19.87 2.01
C LEU A 416 -26.97 -20.84 2.50
N LEU A 417 -27.34 -21.89 3.25
CA LEU A 417 -26.40 -22.93 3.66
C LEU A 417 -25.78 -23.63 2.44
N ASP A 418 -26.59 -23.91 1.40
CA ASP A 418 -26.10 -24.49 0.15
C ASP A 418 -25.22 -23.51 -0.63
N THR A 419 -25.56 -22.22 -0.63
CA THR A 419 -24.75 -21.16 -1.24
C THR A 419 -23.38 -21.07 -0.59
N GLN A 420 -23.32 -20.96 0.74
CA GLN A 420 -22.05 -20.87 1.47
C GLN A 420 -21.20 -22.12 1.28
N HIS A 421 -21.82 -23.30 1.31
CA HIS A 421 -21.11 -24.55 1.03
C HIS A 421 -20.54 -24.57 -0.38
N ARG A 422 -21.31 -24.19 -1.41
CA ARG A 422 -20.83 -24.13 -2.80
C ARG A 422 -19.71 -23.12 -2.96
N HIS A 423 -19.77 -21.95 -2.31
CA HIS A 423 -18.71 -20.95 -2.34
C HIS A 423 -17.43 -21.49 -1.72
N MET A 424 -17.52 -22.14 -0.54
CA MET A 424 -16.39 -22.81 0.08
C MET A 424 -15.80 -23.90 -0.83
N GLU A 425 -16.62 -24.77 -1.42
CA GLU A 425 -16.14 -25.82 -2.35
C GLU A 425 -15.46 -25.24 -3.59
N SER A 426 -16.00 -24.17 -4.16
CA SER A 426 -15.39 -23.48 -5.29
C SER A 426 -14.02 -22.89 -4.92
N ARG A 427 -13.86 -22.38 -3.68
CA ARG A 427 -12.56 -21.90 -3.20
C ARG A 427 -11.60 -23.04 -2.94
N TRP A 428 -12.06 -24.11 -2.30
CA TRP A 428 -11.27 -25.30 -2.02
C TRP A 428 -10.76 -25.96 -3.30
N TYR A 429 -11.60 -26.05 -4.33
CA TYR A 429 -11.20 -26.61 -5.62
C TYR A 429 -10.04 -25.85 -6.28
N ASN A 430 -10.03 -24.52 -6.13
CA ASN A 430 -8.99 -23.65 -6.67
C ASN A 430 -7.85 -23.39 -5.66
N PHE A 431 -7.86 -24.04 -4.49
CA PHE A 431 -6.87 -23.83 -3.46
C PHE A 431 -5.64 -24.72 -3.72
N GLU A 432 -4.49 -24.09 -3.92
CA GLU A 432 -3.23 -24.80 -4.11
C GLU A 432 -2.47 -24.93 -2.78
N PRO A 433 -2.27 -26.14 -2.27
CA PRO A 433 -1.49 -26.35 -1.05
C PRO A 433 0.00 -25.99 -1.26
N HIS A 434 0.53 -25.09 -0.45
CA HIS A 434 1.96 -24.83 -0.28
C HIS A 434 2.48 -24.94 1.17
N GLY A 435 3.54 -25.75 1.37
CA GLY A 435 4.24 -25.94 2.65
C GLY A 435 3.73 -27.10 3.50
N ASP A 436 4.21 -27.22 4.74
CA ASP A 436 3.84 -28.32 5.65
C ASP A 436 2.58 -28.03 6.50
N ASP A 437 1.96 -26.86 6.33
CA ASP A 437 0.85 -26.35 7.16
C ASP A 437 -0.53 -26.58 6.49
N HIS A 438 -0.72 -27.69 5.78
CA HIS A 438 -1.98 -28.01 5.08
C HIS A 438 -3.01 -28.73 5.94
N ASP A 439 -2.56 -29.47 6.93
CA ASP A 439 -3.42 -30.36 7.69
C ASP A 439 -4.55 -29.62 8.41
N SER A 440 -4.31 -28.39 8.90
CA SER A 440 -5.29 -27.65 9.68
C SER A 440 -6.42 -27.08 8.82
N ILE A 441 -6.09 -26.47 7.67
CA ILE A 441 -7.11 -25.94 6.76
C ILE A 441 -7.94 -27.05 6.12
N GLU A 442 -7.32 -28.19 5.79
CA GLU A 442 -8.04 -29.36 5.29
C GLU A 442 -9.01 -29.90 6.35
N LYS A 443 -8.57 -30.04 7.60
CA LYS A 443 -9.44 -30.45 8.71
C LYS A 443 -10.64 -29.50 8.88
N LEU A 444 -10.41 -28.20 8.76
CA LEU A 444 -11.48 -27.20 8.87
C LEU A 444 -12.51 -27.36 7.74
N VAL A 445 -12.06 -27.52 6.49
CA VAL A 445 -12.96 -27.77 5.34
C VAL A 445 -13.73 -29.09 5.53
N ILE A 446 -13.09 -30.14 6.02
CA ILE A 446 -13.76 -31.43 6.32
C ILE A 446 -14.84 -31.23 7.41
N GLN A 447 -14.56 -30.47 8.46
CA GLN A 447 -15.54 -30.18 9.51
C GLN A 447 -16.73 -29.38 8.96
N ALA A 448 -16.48 -28.35 8.15
CA ALA A 448 -17.52 -27.56 7.50
C ALA A 448 -18.41 -28.43 6.60
N ARG A 449 -17.82 -29.31 5.78
CA ARG A 449 -18.54 -30.33 4.99
C ARG A 449 -19.40 -31.24 5.87
N ARG A 450 -18.85 -31.76 6.97
CA ARG A 450 -19.60 -32.61 7.91
C ARG A 450 -20.79 -31.89 8.51
N ARG A 451 -20.64 -30.62 8.90
CA ARG A 451 -21.72 -29.80 9.44
C ARG A 451 -22.78 -29.50 8.39
N TYR A 452 -22.37 -29.12 7.17
CA TYR A 452 -23.27 -28.97 6.03
C TYR A 452 -24.11 -30.23 5.79
N VAL A 453 -23.45 -31.40 5.66
CA VAL A 453 -24.13 -32.67 5.42
C VAL A 453 -25.07 -33.04 6.57
N ALA A 454 -24.66 -32.86 7.83
CA ALA A 454 -25.50 -33.16 8.98
C ALA A 454 -26.78 -32.33 9.02
N VAL A 455 -26.65 -31.01 8.86
CA VAL A 455 -27.80 -30.08 8.88
C VAL A 455 -28.67 -30.26 7.63
N GLY A 456 -28.06 -30.39 6.45
CA GLY A 456 -28.79 -30.64 5.21
C GLY A 456 -29.56 -31.96 5.22
N SER A 457 -29.00 -33.02 5.83
CA SER A 457 -29.69 -34.31 6.01
C SER A 457 -30.91 -34.17 6.91
N GLU A 458 -30.83 -33.33 7.95
CA GLU A 458 -31.96 -33.08 8.85
C GLU A 458 -33.07 -32.28 8.16
N VAL A 459 -32.72 -31.25 7.35
CA VAL A 459 -33.67 -30.53 6.49
C VAL A 459 -34.39 -31.52 5.56
N ALA A 460 -33.63 -32.39 4.89
CA ALA A 460 -34.17 -33.38 3.97
C ALA A 460 -35.09 -34.39 4.68
N ARG A 461 -34.69 -34.89 5.86
CA ARG A 461 -35.49 -35.81 6.68
C ARG A 461 -36.84 -35.19 7.05
N LEU A 462 -36.83 -33.96 7.59
CA LEU A 462 -38.05 -33.25 7.98
C LEU A 462 -38.96 -32.97 6.77
N PHE A 463 -38.38 -32.61 5.63
CA PHE A 463 -39.14 -32.42 4.39
C PHE A 463 -39.81 -33.72 3.93
N LEU A 464 -39.08 -34.84 3.92
CA LEU A 464 -39.62 -36.15 3.55
C LEU A 464 -40.70 -36.63 4.53
N GLU A 465 -40.58 -36.34 5.81
CA GLU A 465 -41.63 -36.62 6.80
C GLU A 465 -42.90 -35.82 6.55
N CYS A 466 -42.78 -34.53 6.23
CA CYS A 466 -43.93 -33.71 5.83
C CYS A 466 -44.57 -34.26 4.55
N LEU A 467 -43.75 -34.60 3.55
CA LEU A 467 -44.21 -35.15 2.28
C LEU A 467 -44.93 -36.50 2.44
N ALA A 468 -44.41 -37.38 3.30
CA ALA A 468 -45.03 -38.67 3.60
C ALA A 468 -46.38 -38.52 4.31
N LYS A 469 -46.49 -37.55 5.22
CA LYS A 469 -47.75 -37.26 5.94
C LYS A 469 -48.82 -36.65 5.03
N GLU A 470 -48.44 -35.72 4.15
CA GLU A 470 -49.38 -35.04 3.24
C GLU A 470 -49.74 -35.87 1.99
N GLY A 471 -48.91 -36.86 1.66
CA GLY A 471 -49.09 -37.78 0.54
C GLY A 471 -48.75 -37.14 -0.81
N LEU A 472 -47.97 -37.84 -1.64
CA LEU A 472 -47.58 -37.37 -2.98
C LEU A 472 -48.78 -37.11 -3.91
N SER A 473 -49.89 -37.86 -3.81
CA SER A 473 -51.03 -37.68 -4.73
C SER A 473 -51.89 -36.45 -4.40
N THR A 474 -52.00 -36.09 -3.12
CA THR A 474 -52.62 -34.86 -2.65
C THR A 474 -51.66 -33.69 -2.81
N ALA A 475 -50.35 -33.89 -2.66
CA ALA A 475 -49.37 -32.82 -2.81
C ALA A 475 -49.10 -32.44 -4.30
N TYR A 476 -48.90 -33.40 -5.20
CA TYR A 476 -48.58 -33.09 -6.60
C TYR A 476 -49.76 -32.49 -7.39
N TYR A 477 -51.00 -32.89 -7.08
CA TYR A 477 -52.21 -32.47 -7.80
C TYR A 477 -53.14 -31.55 -6.99
N GLN A 478 -52.97 -31.45 -5.67
CA GLN A 478 -53.82 -30.66 -4.76
C GLN A 478 -53.02 -29.94 -3.65
N LEU A 479 -51.72 -29.65 -3.83
CA LEU A 479 -51.06 -28.66 -2.96
C LEU A 479 -51.91 -27.38 -3.01
N PRO A 480 -52.19 -26.72 -1.87
CA PRO A 480 -52.99 -25.51 -1.87
C PRO A 480 -52.26 -24.43 -2.67
N THR A 481 -52.61 -24.26 -3.95
CA THR A 481 -52.45 -23.12 -4.89
C THR A 481 -51.18 -22.24 -4.89
N LYS A 482 -50.16 -22.49 -4.05
CA LYS A 482 -49.10 -21.52 -3.74
C LYS A 482 -47.69 -21.89 -4.25
N ILE A 483 -47.39 -23.17 -4.50
CA ILE A 483 -46.07 -23.59 -5.01
C ILE A 483 -46.20 -24.13 -6.43
N LEU A 484 -45.37 -23.62 -7.34
CA LEU A 484 -45.37 -23.95 -8.77
C LEU A 484 -44.79 -25.36 -9.00
N ASN A 485 -45.43 -26.20 -9.82
CA ASN A 485 -44.78 -27.40 -10.32
C ASN A 485 -43.86 -27.06 -11.50
N GLN A 486 -42.70 -27.70 -11.61
CA GLN A 486 -41.75 -27.48 -12.72
C GLN A 486 -42.44 -27.61 -14.09
N ARG A 487 -43.39 -28.55 -14.20
CA ARG A 487 -44.20 -28.82 -15.41
C ARG A 487 -45.12 -27.69 -15.84
N GLU A 488 -45.39 -26.75 -14.93
CA GLU A 488 -46.31 -25.62 -15.17
C GLU A 488 -45.56 -24.32 -15.49
N VAL A 489 -44.23 -24.30 -15.41
CA VAL A 489 -43.41 -23.08 -15.56
C VAL A 489 -43.68 -22.39 -16.91
N PHE A 490 -43.64 -23.15 -18.01
CA PHE A 490 -43.88 -22.57 -19.34
C PHE A 490 -45.28 -21.98 -19.46
N GLU A 491 -46.30 -22.76 -19.06
CA GLU A 491 -47.71 -22.35 -19.22
C GLU A 491 -48.06 -21.15 -18.34
N LYS A 492 -47.57 -21.09 -17.10
CA LYS A 492 -47.93 -20.03 -16.13
C LYS A 492 -47.06 -18.78 -16.23
N HIS A 493 -45.77 -18.89 -16.58
CA HIS A 493 -44.85 -17.76 -16.58
C HIS A 493 -44.36 -17.34 -17.97
N VAL A 494 -44.20 -18.25 -18.93
CA VAL A 494 -43.61 -17.92 -20.23
C VAL A 494 -44.68 -17.59 -21.27
N LYS A 495 -45.69 -18.45 -21.42
CA LYS A 495 -46.75 -18.32 -22.42
C LYS A 495 -47.52 -16.99 -22.35
N PRO A 496 -47.87 -16.43 -21.17
CA PRO A 496 -48.52 -15.13 -21.11
C PRO A 496 -47.67 -14.00 -21.69
N LEU A 497 -46.35 -14.06 -21.50
CA LEU A 497 -45.41 -13.04 -21.96
C LEU A 497 -45.24 -13.05 -23.49
N LEU A 498 -45.39 -14.21 -24.14
CA LEU A 498 -45.29 -14.33 -25.61
C LEU A 498 -46.33 -13.49 -26.35
N ALA A 499 -47.48 -13.22 -25.72
CA ALA A 499 -48.54 -12.40 -26.30
C ALA A 499 -48.30 -10.89 -26.12
N GLU A 500 -47.48 -10.51 -25.14
CA GLU A 500 -47.25 -9.12 -24.75
C GLU A 500 -45.94 -8.56 -25.34
N LYS A 501 -44.87 -9.36 -25.31
CA LYS A 501 -43.52 -8.93 -25.68
C LYS A 501 -42.71 -10.03 -26.36
N LYS A 502 -41.62 -9.62 -27.02
CA LYS A 502 -40.63 -10.57 -27.52
C LYS A 502 -39.97 -11.25 -26.32
N THR A 503 -40.13 -12.56 -26.22
CA THR A 503 -39.64 -13.35 -25.09
C THR A 503 -38.58 -14.34 -25.55
N ALA A 504 -37.42 -14.32 -24.90
CA ALA A 504 -36.45 -15.40 -24.95
C ALA A 504 -36.65 -16.29 -23.72
N TYR A 505 -36.74 -17.60 -23.92
CA TYR A 505 -36.85 -18.57 -22.84
C TYR A 505 -35.63 -19.48 -22.83
N VAL A 506 -34.88 -19.45 -21.73
CA VAL A 506 -33.65 -20.22 -21.54
C VAL A 506 -33.85 -21.16 -20.36
N TRP A 507 -33.74 -22.46 -20.59
CA TRP A 507 -33.69 -23.48 -19.54
C TRP A 507 -32.25 -23.93 -19.33
N VAL A 508 -31.87 -24.16 -18.07
CA VAL A 508 -30.51 -24.54 -17.69
C VAL A 508 -30.61 -25.77 -16.81
N ASP A 509 -29.89 -26.83 -17.17
CA ASP A 509 -29.79 -28.02 -16.34
C ASP A 509 -28.90 -27.77 -15.12
N ALA A 510 -29.13 -28.52 -14.05
CA ALA A 510 -28.39 -28.47 -12.79
C ALA A 510 -28.36 -27.09 -12.07
N LEU A 511 -29.24 -26.15 -12.44
CA LEU A 511 -29.37 -24.86 -11.77
C LEU A 511 -30.30 -24.96 -10.55
N ARG A 512 -29.72 -25.21 -9.37
CA ARG A 512 -30.47 -25.28 -8.09
C ARG A 512 -31.03 -23.91 -7.71
N PHE A 513 -32.09 -23.89 -6.90
CA PHE A 513 -32.75 -22.64 -6.48
C PHE A 513 -31.78 -21.63 -5.84
N GLU A 514 -30.87 -22.09 -4.99
CA GLU A 514 -29.84 -21.25 -4.35
C GLU A 514 -28.92 -20.55 -5.37
N MET A 515 -28.55 -21.24 -6.45
CA MET A 515 -27.77 -20.68 -7.56
C MET A 515 -28.59 -19.67 -8.36
N GLY A 516 -29.87 -19.99 -8.61
CA GLY A 516 -30.81 -19.08 -9.25
C GLY A 516 -31.00 -17.79 -8.45
N ARG A 517 -30.96 -17.88 -7.12
CA ARG A 517 -31.01 -16.70 -6.24
C ARG A 517 -29.76 -15.84 -6.33
N GLU A 518 -28.58 -16.45 -6.37
CA GLU A 518 -27.33 -15.71 -6.59
C GLU A 518 -27.30 -15.04 -7.97
N LEU A 519 -27.73 -15.74 -9.03
CA LEU A 519 -27.86 -15.18 -10.38
C LEU A 519 -28.86 -14.02 -10.40
N ALA A 520 -30.03 -14.18 -9.77
CA ALA A 520 -31.04 -13.14 -9.68
C ALA A 520 -30.49 -11.87 -9.01
N ARG A 521 -29.67 -12.02 -7.96
CA ARG A 521 -29.01 -10.87 -7.31
C ARG A 521 -28.10 -10.10 -8.28
N LEU A 522 -27.29 -10.80 -9.06
CA LEU A 522 -26.38 -10.17 -10.02
C LEU A 522 -27.13 -9.45 -11.15
N LEU A 523 -28.25 -10.01 -11.61
CA LEU A 523 -29.04 -9.43 -12.69
C LEU A 523 -29.89 -8.22 -12.26
N ARG A 524 -30.22 -8.08 -10.97
CA ARG A 524 -31.06 -6.98 -10.46
C ARG A 524 -30.44 -5.59 -10.62
N GLU A 525 -29.14 -5.49 -10.83
CA GLU A 525 -28.47 -4.20 -11.09
C GLU A 525 -28.94 -3.59 -12.42
N ASP A 526 -29.25 -4.43 -13.42
CA ASP A 526 -29.56 -4.00 -14.78
C ASP A 526 -30.99 -4.37 -15.24
N PHE A 527 -31.66 -5.29 -14.54
CA PHE A 527 -32.93 -5.88 -14.97
C PHE A 527 -33.96 -5.97 -13.84
N GLU A 528 -35.25 -5.93 -14.22
CA GLU A 528 -36.34 -6.37 -13.34
C GLU A 528 -36.30 -7.90 -13.23
N VAL A 529 -36.15 -8.44 -12.01
CA VAL A 529 -35.95 -9.88 -11.78
C VAL A 529 -36.91 -10.41 -10.71
N ASP A 530 -37.78 -11.31 -11.15
CA ASP A 530 -38.63 -12.14 -10.30
C ASP A 530 -38.03 -13.55 -10.12
N LEU A 531 -38.07 -14.06 -8.90
CA LEU A 531 -37.57 -15.40 -8.56
C LEU A 531 -38.65 -16.19 -7.82
N HIS A 532 -39.01 -17.36 -8.36
CA HIS A 532 -40.05 -18.22 -7.80
C HIS A 532 -39.51 -19.65 -7.58
N PRO A 533 -39.77 -20.27 -6.42
CA PRO A 533 -39.46 -21.68 -6.22
C PRO A 533 -40.44 -22.56 -7.00
N ALA A 534 -39.93 -23.67 -7.56
CA ALA A 534 -40.73 -24.68 -8.23
C ALA A 534 -40.37 -26.09 -7.74
N LEU A 535 -41.39 -26.95 -7.57
CA LEU A 535 -41.20 -28.36 -7.24
C LEU A 535 -40.71 -29.11 -8.48
N ALA A 536 -39.52 -29.70 -8.39
CA ALA A 536 -38.91 -30.46 -9.48
C ALA A 536 -39.72 -31.73 -9.79
N ALA A 537 -39.83 -32.06 -11.08
CA ALA A 537 -40.48 -33.29 -11.53
C ALA A 537 -39.70 -34.53 -11.05
N VAL A 538 -40.43 -35.56 -10.62
CA VAL A 538 -39.86 -36.84 -10.17
C VAL A 538 -39.96 -37.89 -11.29
N PRO A 539 -38.90 -38.67 -11.57
CA PRO A 539 -37.58 -38.64 -10.94
C PRO A 539 -36.77 -37.40 -11.34
N THR A 540 -35.97 -36.87 -10.41
CA THR A 540 -35.15 -35.66 -10.59
C THR A 540 -33.87 -35.95 -11.39
N VAL A 541 -34.05 -36.47 -12.61
CA VAL A 541 -33.00 -36.71 -13.60
C VAL A 541 -33.11 -35.69 -14.72
N THR A 542 -31.98 -35.38 -15.37
CA THR A 542 -31.88 -34.33 -16.41
C THR A 542 -32.97 -34.46 -17.48
N GLU A 543 -33.19 -35.65 -18.04
CA GLU A 543 -34.13 -35.86 -19.14
C GLU A 543 -35.56 -35.48 -18.74
N ILE A 544 -35.98 -35.85 -17.53
CA ILE A 544 -37.32 -35.55 -17.02
C ILE A 544 -37.43 -34.08 -16.63
N GLY A 545 -36.41 -33.52 -15.98
CA GLY A 545 -36.39 -32.11 -15.57
C GLY A 545 -36.44 -31.16 -16.77
N MET A 546 -35.67 -31.45 -17.83
CA MET A 546 -35.67 -30.63 -19.05
C MET A 546 -36.97 -30.78 -19.83
N ALA A 547 -37.51 -31.99 -19.95
CA ALA A 547 -38.81 -32.21 -20.59
C ALA A 547 -39.96 -31.49 -19.85
N ALA A 548 -39.88 -31.38 -18.53
CA ALA A 548 -40.85 -30.66 -17.71
C ALA A 548 -40.92 -29.15 -18.02
N LEU A 549 -39.88 -28.56 -18.59
CA LEU A 549 -39.84 -27.13 -18.91
C LEU A 549 -40.36 -26.80 -20.31
N LEU A 550 -40.69 -27.81 -21.13
CA LEU A 550 -41.13 -27.62 -22.51
C LEU A 550 -42.59 -27.13 -22.63
N PRO A 551 -42.96 -26.50 -23.75
CA PRO A 551 -44.36 -26.18 -24.04
C PRO A 551 -45.26 -27.43 -23.99
N GLY A 552 -46.38 -27.35 -23.25
CA GLY A 552 -47.33 -28.45 -23.12
C GLY A 552 -46.97 -29.48 -22.03
N ALA A 553 -45.87 -29.29 -21.30
CA ALA A 553 -45.42 -30.22 -20.27
C ALA A 553 -46.40 -30.38 -19.08
N GLN A 554 -47.35 -29.47 -18.89
CA GLN A 554 -48.38 -29.54 -17.86
C GLN A 554 -49.43 -30.64 -18.10
N GLY A 555 -49.55 -31.14 -19.33
CA GLY A 555 -50.50 -32.20 -19.70
C GLY A 555 -50.10 -33.59 -19.17
N ASP A 556 -50.76 -34.64 -19.63
CA ASP A 556 -50.38 -36.01 -19.26
C ASP A 556 -48.99 -36.34 -19.81
N ALA A 557 -48.07 -36.75 -18.92
CA ALA A 557 -46.80 -37.35 -19.33
C ALA A 557 -46.72 -38.79 -18.86
N LYS A 558 -46.16 -39.63 -19.72
CA LYS A 558 -45.89 -41.02 -19.42
C LYS A 558 -44.38 -41.24 -19.48
N VAL A 559 -43.81 -41.70 -18.37
CA VAL A 559 -42.42 -42.18 -18.38
C VAL A 559 -42.42 -43.48 -19.18
N VAL A 560 -41.66 -43.50 -20.28
CA VAL A 560 -41.47 -44.67 -21.14
C VAL A 560 -40.02 -45.11 -21.06
N THR A 561 -39.78 -46.42 -21.14
CA THR A 561 -38.42 -46.95 -21.20
C THR A 561 -37.77 -46.46 -22.50
N ALA A 562 -36.58 -45.88 -22.42
CA ALA A 562 -35.82 -45.52 -23.61
C ALA A 562 -35.61 -46.80 -24.45
N GLY A 563 -36.07 -46.79 -25.70
CA GLY A 563 -35.75 -47.86 -26.65
C GLY A 563 -34.24 -47.95 -26.86
N SER A 564 -33.76 -49.03 -27.48
CA SER A 564 -32.33 -49.30 -27.73
C SER A 564 -31.59 -48.25 -28.60
N GLY A 565 -32.21 -47.13 -28.93
CA GLY A 565 -31.56 -45.94 -29.48
C GLY A 565 -31.30 -44.95 -28.35
N LYS A 566 -30.02 -44.63 -28.13
CA LYS A 566 -29.61 -43.52 -27.26
C LYS A 566 -30.36 -42.24 -27.66
N LEU A 567 -30.88 -41.52 -26.67
CA LEU A 567 -31.29 -40.13 -26.80
C LEU A 567 -30.08 -39.24 -27.13
#